data_AF-A0A1H1YZN8-F1
#
_entry.id   AF-A0A1H1YZN8-F1
#
_cell.length_a   1.000
_cell.length_b   1.000
_cell.length_c   1.000
_cell.angle_alpha   90.00
_cell.angle_beta   90.00
_cell.angle_gamma   90.00
#
_symmetry.space_group_name_H-M   'P 1'
#
loop_
_entity.id
_entity.type
_entity.pdbx_description
1 polymer ?
#
loop_
_entity_poly.entity_id
_entity_poly.type
_entity_poly.pdbx_seq_one_letter_code
_entity_poly.pdbx_strand_id
1 'polypeptide(L)'
;MPNDQAQPPRDQVQPPRDQVQPPRDQAQPPNDHAEPGDHDRQPRDASGPLGALRTGRLGRRLPQLYAGLALYGVSMALMIRGDLGLDPWDVFHQGLAVRMPLSFGTIVILVSLVVLLAWIPLRQWPGLGTVSNALLVGVAVDLTLAVLPAPDPLAARIAFMLGGVVLNAVATAAYIGARLGPGPRDGLMTGLVGRTGGSVRVVRTSIEVVVLAIGWLLGGTVGVGTVVYALGIGPLVHALLPRLTVPTRPGPRLPEPSRIASGP
;
A
#
# COMPACT_ATOMS: atom_id res chain seq x y z
N MET A 1 81.66 29.95 -54.94
CA MET A 1 80.58 29.09 -55.48
C MET A 1 81.21 27.82 -56.05
N PRO A 2 80.57 26.65 -56.01
CA PRO A 2 80.13 25.83 -54.86
C PRO A 2 80.85 24.45 -54.85
N ASN A 3 81.36 23.94 -53.73
CA ASN A 3 80.77 23.10 -52.66
C ASN A 3 80.38 21.64 -53.03
N ASP A 4 81.19 20.72 -52.47
CA ASP A 4 80.86 19.50 -51.69
C ASP A 4 79.88 18.45 -52.23
N GLN A 5 80.00 17.17 -51.92
CA GLN A 5 81.08 16.26 -51.50
C GLN A 5 80.39 14.87 -51.46
N ALA A 6 81.13 13.86 -51.88
CA ALA A 6 81.08 12.45 -51.50
C ALA A 6 79.77 11.77 -51.05
N GLN A 7 79.38 10.75 -51.81
CA GLN A 7 78.50 9.64 -51.40
C GLN A 7 79.32 8.40 -51.02
N PRO A 8 78.80 7.56 -50.12
CA PRO A 8 78.97 6.11 -50.25
C PRO A 8 77.63 5.35 -49.98
N PRO A 9 77.56 4.00 -49.99
CA PRO A 9 76.89 3.24 -51.05
C PRO A 9 75.68 2.41 -50.57
N ARG A 10 75.00 1.81 -51.55
CA ARG A 10 73.73 1.06 -51.46
C ARG A 10 73.88 -0.36 -50.91
N ASP A 11 72.81 -0.81 -50.25
CA ASP A 11 72.03 -2.04 -50.52
C ASP A 11 71.65 -2.78 -49.23
N GLN A 12 70.42 -2.54 -48.78
CA GLN A 12 69.58 -3.56 -48.16
C GLN A 12 68.11 -3.14 -48.20
N VAL A 13 67.31 -4.08 -48.68
CA VAL A 13 65.89 -4.01 -49.01
C VAL A 13 65.05 -3.52 -47.82
N GLN A 14 64.17 -2.56 -48.08
CA GLN A 14 63.30 -1.92 -47.10
C GLN A 14 62.04 -2.77 -46.84
N PRO A 15 61.74 -3.21 -45.61
CA PRO A 15 60.45 -3.81 -45.28
C PRO A 15 59.36 -2.74 -45.10
N PRO A 16 58.05 -3.10 -45.20
CA PRO A 16 56.96 -2.14 -45.27
C PRO A 16 56.79 -1.32 -43.98
N ARG A 17 56.51 -0.03 -44.14
CA ARG A 17 56.10 0.88 -43.07
C ARG A 17 54.69 0.54 -42.58
N ASP A 18 54.43 0.99 -41.36
CA ASP A 18 53.10 1.14 -40.72
C ASP A 18 52.74 0.12 -39.62
N GLN A 19 53.71 -0.19 -38.75
CA GLN A 19 53.39 -0.40 -37.33
C GLN A 19 53.51 0.95 -36.61
N VAL A 20 52.41 1.70 -36.55
CA VAL A 20 52.32 2.88 -35.70
C VAL A 20 52.11 2.42 -34.26
N GLN A 21 53.13 2.64 -33.44
CA GLN A 21 53.08 2.55 -31.99
C GLN A 21 52.08 3.59 -31.45
N PRO A 22 51.12 3.22 -30.58
CA PRO A 22 50.26 4.22 -29.96
C PRO A 22 51.04 5.05 -28.92
N PRO A 23 50.73 6.36 -28.76
CA PRO A 23 51.49 7.26 -27.89
C PRO A 23 51.35 6.92 -26.41
N ARG A 24 52.45 7.09 -25.67
CA ARG A 24 52.42 7.22 -24.21
C ARG A 24 51.76 8.55 -23.85
N ASP A 25 50.47 8.51 -23.55
CA ASP A 25 49.86 9.46 -22.64
C ASP A 25 49.20 8.70 -21.49
N GLN A 26 49.69 9.00 -20.30
CA GLN A 26 49.14 8.57 -19.04
C GLN A 26 47.79 9.26 -18.83
N ALA A 27 46.73 8.47 -18.78
CA ALA A 27 45.57 8.80 -17.98
C ALA A 27 45.10 7.50 -17.32
N GLN A 28 45.34 7.40 -16.02
CA GLN A 28 44.68 6.45 -15.12
C GLN A 28 43.19 6.36 -15.49
N PRO A 29 42.56 5.19 -15.56
CA PRO A 29 41.10 5.13 -15.61
C PRO A 29 40.55 5.85 -14.37
N PRO A 30 39.46 6.62 -14.48
CA PRO A 30 38.82 7.20 -13.31
C PRO A 30 38.48 6.06 -12.35
N ASN A 31 38.89 6.20 -11.09
CA ASN A 31 38.28 5.42 -10.02
C ASN A 31 36.79 5.74 -10.03
N ASP A 32 35.97 4.90 -10.66
CA ASP A 32 34.53 4.86 -10.46
C ASP A 32 34.24 4.24 -9.07
N HIS A 33 34.78 4.88 -8.03
CA HIS A 33 34.07 5.01 -6.77
C HIS A 33 33.09 6.16 -6.97
N ALA A 34 32.05 5.91 -7.76
CA ALA A 34 30.84 6.70 -7.66
C ALA A 34 30.31 6.47 -6.24
N GLU A 35 30.58 7.43 -5.36
CA GLU A 35 29.78 7.58 -4.14
C GLU A 35 28.31 7.54 -4.57
N PRO A 36 27.46 6.69 -3.96
CA PRO A 36 26.06 6.68 -4.29
C PRO A 36 25.52 8.09 -4.02
N GLY A 37 25.13 8.78 -5.10
CA GLY A 37 24.60 10.13 -5.03
C GLY A 37 23.51 10.22 -3.97
N ASP A 38 23.57 11.29 -3.18
CA ASP A 38 22.64 11.67 -2.11
C ASP A 38 21.23 12.04 -2.65
N HIS A 39 20.78 11.39 -3.72
CA HIS A 39 19.50 11.62 -4.39
C HIS A 39 18.35 10.83 -3.75
N ASP A 40 18.63 9.91 -2.82
CA ASP A 40 17.63 9.07 -2.15
C ASP A 40 17.43 9.38 -0.66
N ARG A 41 18.04 10.44 -0.11
CA ARG A 41 17.66 10.94 1.22
C ARG A 41 16.43 11.83 1.12
N GLN A 42 15.31 11.25 0.71
CA GLN A 42 14.02 11.80 1.15
C GLN A 42 14.05 11.81 2.69
N PRO A 43 13.87 12.97 3.35
CA PRO A 43 13.91 13.03 4.80
C PRO A 43 12.89 12.03 5.34
N ARG A 44 13.34 11.08 6.17
CA ARG A 44 12.54 10.00 6.78
C ARG A 44 11.23 10.51 7.42
N ASP A 45 11.21 11.79 7.75
CA ASP A 45 10.12 12.55 8.35
C ASP A 45 8.91 12.75 7.43
N ALA A 46 9.08 12.65 6.10
CA ALA A 46 7.99 12.82 5.13
C ALA A 46 7.10 11.57 4.99
N SER A 47 7.66 10.39 5.29
CA SER A 47 6.99 9.08 5.26
C SER A 47 6.30 8.71 6.58
N GLY A 48 6.49 9.49 7.64
CA GLY A 48 5.85 9.26 8.94
C GLY A 48 4.39 9.72 9.00
N PRO A 49 3.64 9.33 10.06
CA PRO A 49 2.25 9.75 10.27
C PRO A 49 2.08 11.28 10.25
N LEU A 50 3.09 12.03 10.71
CA LEU A 50 3.11 13.50 10.69
C LEU A 50 3.34 14.08 9.27
N GLY A 51 4.08 13.37 8.41
CA GLY A 51 4.26 13.75 7.00
C GLY A 51 2.96 13.62 6.20
N ALA A 52 2.15 12.59 6.47
CA ALA A 52 0.85 12.39 5.83
C ALA A 52 -0.15 13.52 6.14
N LEU A 53 -0.04 14.17 7.30
CA LEU A 53 -0.87 15.33 7.68
C LEU A 53 -0.40 16.63 6.98
N ARG A 54 0.88 16.73 6.62
CA ARG A 54 1.48 17.93 6.01
C ARG A 54 1.28 18.06 4.49
N THR A 55 0.77 17.02 3.82
CA THR A 55 0.63 16.96 2.35
C THR A 55 -0.58 17.73 1.76
N GLY A 56 -1.21 18.61 2.55
CA GLY A 56 -2.29 19.50 2.11
C GLY A 56 -3.65 18.82 1.90
N ARG A 57 -4.70 19.65 1.76
CA ARG A 57 -6.12 19.27 1.56
C ARG A 57 -6.76 18.42 2.68
N LEU A 58 -6.30 18.59 3.92
CA LEU A 58 -6.88 17.92 5.09
C LEU A 58 -8.40 18.13 5.21
N GLY A 59 -8.89 19.33 4.89
CA GLY A 59 -10.32 19.64 4.93
C GLY A 59 -11.20 18.76 4.03
N ARG A 60 -10.66 18.17 2.95
CA ARG A 60 -11.38 17.17 2.14
C ARG A 60 -11.07 15.74 2.58
N ARG A 61 -9.82 15.47 2.97
CA ARG A 61 -9.34 14.12 3.30
C ARG A 61 -9.95 13.59 4.60
N LEU A 62 -10.10 14.42 5.63
CA LEU A 62 -10.67 14.01 6.91
C LEU A 62 -12.16 13.66 6.79
N PRO A 63 -13.04 14.51 6.22
CA PRO A 63 -14.43 14.13 6.02
C PRO A 63 -14.57 12.87 5.15
N GLN A 64 -13.77 12.76 4.09
CA GLN A 64 -13.81 11.58 3.23
C GLN A 64 -13.36 10.30 3.95
N LEU A 65 -12.33 10.38 4.80
CA LEU A 65 -11.89 9.28 5.65
C LEU A 65 -13.05 8.85 6.57
N TYR A 66 -13.58 9.77 7.38
CA TYR A 66 -14.59 9.42 8.38
C TYR A 66 -15.92 8.97 7.75
N ALA A 67 -16.35 9.61 6.66
CA ALA A 67 -17.49 9.13 5.89
C ALA A 67 -17.24 7.73 5.33
N GLY A 68 -16.05 7.47 4.77
CA GLY A 68 -15.65 6.15 4.29
C GLY A 68 -15.71 5.09 5.39
N LEU A 69 -15.19 5.38 6.58
CA LEU A 69 -15.19 4.45 7.71
C LEU A 69 -16.61 4.18 8.26
N ALA A 70 -17.46 5.21 8.33
CA ALA A 70 -18.85 5.04 8.72
C ALA A 70 -19.63 4.18 7.71
N LEU A 71 -19.48 4.46 6.41
CA LEU A 71 -20.06 3.65 5.34
C LEU A 71 -19.54 2.21 5.34
N TYR A 72 -18.28 2.00 5.76
CA TYR A 72 -17.73 0.66 5.92
C TYR A 72 -18.52 -0.11 6.97
N GLY A 73 -18.71 0.45 8.17
CA GLY A 73 -19.51 -0.20 9.22
C GLY A 73 -20.97 -0.45 8.79
N VAL A 74 -21.59 0.50 8.08
CA VAL A 74 -22.94 0.30 7.52
C VAL A 74 -22.96 -0.86 6.52
N SER A 75 -21.95 -0.96 5.65
CA SER A 75 -21.86 -2.04 4.67
C SER A 75 -21.71 -3.42 5.32
N MET A 76 -20.91 -3.53 6.40
CA MET A 76 -20.79 -4.74 7.19
C MET A 76 -22.16 -5.13 7.78
N ALA A 77 -22.87 -4.18 8.40
CA ALA A 77 -24.18 -4.42 9.00
C ALA A 77 -25.21 -4.90 7.97
N LEU A 78 -25.21 -4.34 6.77
CA LEU A 78 -26.06 -4.80 5.66
C LEU A 78 -25.74 -6.26 5.29
N MET A 79 -24.47 -6.62 5.14
CA MET A 79 -24.08 -8.00 4.82
C MET A 79 -24.46 -8.98 5.94
N ILE A 80 -24.24 -8.60 7.21
CA ILE A 80 -24.63 -9.38 8.40
C ILE A 80 -26.14 -9.60 8.43
N ARG A 81 -26.95 -8.54 8.25
CA ARG A 81 -28.41 -8.65 8.23
C ARG A 81 -28.92 -9.42 7.00
N GLY A 82 -28.20 -9.35 5.88
CA GLY A 82 -28.48 -10.16 4.70
C GLY A 82 -28.32 -11.65 4.97
N ASP A 83 -27.38 -12.06 5.82
CA ASP A 83 -27.14 -13.45 6.23
C ASP A 83 -27.02 -14.42 5.03
N LEU A 84 -26.38 -13.98 3.94
CA LEU A 84 -26.15 -14.80 2.74
C LEU A 84 -24.68 -15.15 2.55
N GLY A 85 -23.84 -14.87 3.56
CA GLY A 85 -22.39 -14.99 3.53
C GLY A 85 -21.69 -13.64 3.65
N LEU A 86 -20.55 -13.64 4.33
CA LEU A 86 -19.75 -12.44 4.62
C LEU A 86 -18.41 -12.48 3.88
N ASP A 87 -17.66 -11.37 3.91
CA ASP A 87 -16.28 -11.38 3.45
C ASP A 87 -15.36 -12.14 4.43
N PRO A 88 -14.16 -12.59 4.00
CA PRO A 88 -13.26 -13.42 4.80
C PRO A 88 -13.01 -12.95 6.23
N TRP A 89 -12.86 -11.64 6.43
CA TRP A 89 -12.57 -11.10 7.76
C TRP A 89 -13.84 -11.04 8.61
N ASP A 90 -14.97 -10.70 8.02
CA ASP A 90 -16.24 -10.68 8.75
C ASP A 90 -16.75 -12.09 9.08
N VAL A 91 -16.42 -13.11 8.27
CA VAL A 91 -16.61 -14.52 8.66
C VAL A 91 -15.77 -14.84 9.91
N PHE A 92 -14.54 -14.35 9.98
CA PHE A 92 -13.69 -14.51 11.16
C PHE A 92 -14.21 -13.75 12.39
N HIS A 93 -14.58 -12.48 12.23
CA HIS A 93 -15.18 -11.67 13.29
C HIS A 93 -16.47 -12.31 13.81
N GLN A 94 -17.34 -12.78 12.91
CA GLN A 94 -18.59 -13.45 13.29
C GLN A 94 -18.31 -14.76 14.02
N GLY A 95 -17.38 -15.58 13.52
CA GLY A 95 -16.99 -16.82 14.18
C GLY A 95 -16.47 -16.59 15.60
N LEU A 96 -15.69 -15.54 15.82
CA LEU A 96 -15.26 -15.12 17.16
C LEU A 96 -16.42 -14.59 18.02
N ALA A 97 -17.31 -13.79 17.45
CA ALA A 97 -18.47 -13.22 18.15
C ALA A 97 -19.46 -14.28 18.64
N VAL A 98 -19.58 -15.42 17.94
CA VAL A 98 -20.39 -16.57 18.39
C VAL A 98 -19.78 -17.26 19.63
N ARG A 99 -18.48 -17.09 19.87
CA ARG A 99 -17.74 -17.75 20.97
C ARG A 99 -17.50 -16.85 22.18
N MET A 100 -17.82 -15.57 22.08
CA MET A 100 -17.54 -14.58 23.12
C MET A 100 -18.77 -13.74 23.43
N PRO A 101 -19.01 -13.35 24.69
CA PRO A 101 -20.13 -12.48 25.07
C PRO A 101 -19.82 -11.01 24.76
N LEU A 102 -19.38 -10.72 23.54
CA LEU A 102 -19.00 -9.40 23.05
C LEU A 102 -19.79 -9.05 21.80
N SER A 103 -20.03 -7.75 21.57
CA SER A 103 -20.66 -7.30 20.33
C SER A 103 -19.75 -7.58 19.12
N PHE A 104 -20.35 -7.67 17.93
CA PHE A 104 -19.62 -7.86 16.69
C PHE A 104 -18.60 -6.72 16.47
N GLY A 105 -19.02 -5.47 16.65
CA GLY A 105 -18.14 -4.31 16.52
C GLY A 105 -16.98 -4.31 17.53
N THR A 106 -17.20 -4.79 18.75
CA THR A 106 -16.11 -4.95 19.74
C THR A 106 -15.09 -5.98 19.25
N ILE A 107 -15.53 -7.11 18.69
CA ILE A 107 -14.63 -8.11 18.10
C ILE A 107 -13.82 -7.53 16.93
N VAL A 108 -14.46 -6.75 16.04
CA VAL A 108 -13.77 -6.05 14.94
C VAL A 108 -12.65 -5.14 15.47
N ILE A 109 -12.92 -4.39 16.55
CA ILE A 109 -11.93 -3.51 17.19
C ILE A 109 -10.79 -4.33 17.78
N LEU A 110 -11.10 -5.37 18.57
CA LEU A 110 -10.08 -6.20 19.21
C LEU A 110 -9.17 -6.90 18.19
N VAL A 111 -9.73 -7.48 17.15
CA VAL A 111 -8.97 -8.10 16.06
C VAL A 111 -8.10 -7.05 15.35
N SER A 112 -8.64 -5.86 15.09
CA SER A 112 -7.89 -4.75 14.52
C SER A 112 -6.68 -4.36 15.38
N LEU A 113 -6.85 -4.27 16.70
CA LEU A 113 -5.77 -3.98 17.63
C LEU A 113 -4.71 -5.11 17.64
N VAL A 114 -5.13 -6.37 17.62
CA VAL A 114 -4.20 -7.53 17.51
C VAL A 114 -3.41 -7.47 16.21
N VAL A 115 -4.06 -7.15 15.09
CA VAL A 115 -3.37 -6.98 13.80
C VAL A 115 -2.37 -5.82 13.85
N LEU A 116 -2.71 -4.71 14.50
CA LEU A 116 -1.76 -3.59 14.68
C LEU A 116 -0.58 -3.97 15.59
N LEU A 117 -0.80 -4.77 16.62
CA LEU A 117 0.31 -5.32 17.43
C LEU A 117 1.21 -6.22 16.58
N ALA A 118 0.63 -6.99 15.67
CA ALA A 118 1.40 -7.79 14.72
C ALA A 118 2.26 -6.92 13.78
N TRP A 119 2.04 -5.61 13.64
CA TRP A 119 2.92 -4.72 12.87
C TRP A 119 4.22 -4.37 13.59
N ILE A 120 4.32 -4.56 14.90
CA ILE A 120 5.56 -4.30 15.67
C ILE A 120 6.75 -5.05 15.05
N PRO A 121 6.69 -6.37 14.82
CA PRO A 121 7.77 -7.06 14.14
C PRO A 121 7.98 -6.54 12.73
N LEU A 122 6.95 -6.02 12.03
CA LEU A 122 7.05 -5.47 10.67
C LEU A 122 7.68 -4.06 10.59
N ARG A 123 7.85 -3.36 11.71
CA ARG A 123 8.42 -1.99 11.79
C ARG A 123 7.62 -0.96 10.96
N GLN A 124 6.30 -1.11 10.91
CA GLN A 124 5.40 -0.15 10.27
C GLN A 124 4.73 0.75 11.31
N TRP A 125 4.65 2.05 11.01
CA TRP A 125 4.00 3.03 11.88
C TRP A 125 2.53 3.23 11.48
N PRO A 126 1.56 3.08 12.39
CA PRO A 126 0.16 3.33 12.08
C PRO A 126 -0.09 4.82 11.82
N GLY A 127 -0.87 5.12 10.77
CA GLY A 127 -1.34 6.47 10.47
C GLY A 127 -2.64 6.82 11.19
N LEU A 128 -3.08 8.07 11.09
CA LEU A 128 -4.38 8.51 11.62
C LEU A 128 -5.53 7.68 11.04
N GLY A 129 -5.48 7.40 9.73
CA GLY A 129 -6.47 6.56 9.06
C GLY A 129 -6.48 5.13 9.58
N THR A 130 -5.32 4.59 9.96
CA THR A 130 -5.17 3.25 10.52
C THR A 130 -5.85 3.12 11.87
N VAL A 131 -5.55 4.04 12.80
CA VAL A 131 -6.15 4.04 14.14
C VAL A 131 -7.64 4.34 14.06
N SER A 132 -8.03 5.30 13.21
CA SER A 132 -9.44 5.64 13.00
C SER A 132 -10.21 4.44 12.44
N ASN A 133 -9.64 3.70 11.48
CA ASN A 133 -10.27 2.52 10.91
C ASN A 133 -10.45 1.42 11.97
N ALA A 134 -9.39 1.12 12.74
CA ALA A 134 -9.42 0.10 13.79
C ALA A 134 -10.53 0.32 14.82
N LEU A 135 -10.88 1.58 15.12
CA LEU A 135 -11.87 1.93 16.13
C LEU A 135 -13.26 2.21 15.54
N LEU A 136 -13.34 3.09 14.54
CA LEU A 136 -14.62 3.62 14.06
C LEU A 136 -15.43 2.63 13.25
N VAL A 137 -14.78 1.68 12.56
CA VAL A 137 -15.51 0.67 11.78
C VAL A 137 -16.33 -0.22 12.71
N GLY A 138 -15.74 -0.68 13.82
CA GLY A 138 -16.44 -1.48 14.84
C GLY A 138 -17.59 -0.71 15.50
N VAL A 139 -17.36 0.56 15.87
CA VAL A 139 -18.44 1.40 16.42
C VAL A 139 -19.57 1.60 15.41
N ALA A 140 -19.25 1.88 14.15
CA ALA A 140 -20.25 2.12 13.11
C ALA A 140 -21.09 0.88 12.80
N VAL A 141 -20.50 -0.33 12.78
CA VAL A 141 -21.27 -1.57 12.56
C VAL A 141 -22.22 -1.84 13.73
N ASP A 142 -21.79 -1.69 14.98
CA ASP A 142 -22.68 -1.90 16.13
C ASP A 142 -23.82 -0.88 16.17
N LEU A 143 -23.53 0.40 15.94
CA LEU A 143 -24.56 1.45 15.85
C LEU A 143 -25.56 1.16 14.73
N THR A 144 -25.08 0.67 13.58
CA THR A 144 -25.96 0.32 12.47
C THR A 144 -26.80 -0.91 12.80
N LEU A 145 -26.21 -1.96 13.36
CA LEU A 145 -26.92 -3.18 13.75
C LEU A 145 -27.99 -2.91 14.82
N ALA A 146 -27.77 -1.93 15.71
CA ALA A 146 -28.74 -1.55 16.73
C ALA A 146 -30.05 -0.98 16.15
N VAL A 147 -29.99 -0.34 14.98
CA VAL A 147 -31.16 0.31 14.34
C VAL A 147 -31.64 -0.39 13.08
N LEU A 148 -30.80 -1.19 12.43
CA LEU A 148 -31.10 -1.90 11.19
C LEU A 148 -31.65 -3.29 11.51
N PRO A 149 -32.96 -3.56 11.35
CA PRO A 149 -33.52 -4.88 11.59
C PRO A 149 -33.08 -5.90 10.54
N ALA A 150 -33.18 -7.19 10.87
CA ALA A 150 -32.99 -8.25 9.89
C ALA A 150 -34.21 -8.34 8.96
N PRO A 151 -34.01 -8.36 7.63
CA PRO A 151 -35.10 -8.58 6.69
C PRO A 151 -35.47 -10.06 6.61
N ASP A 152 -36.76 -10.39 6.68
CA ASP A 152 -37.26 -11.76 6.46
C ASP A 152 -37.27 -12.18 4.99
N PRO A 153 -37.76 -11.35 4.03
CA PRO A 153 -37.87 -11.78 2.65
C PRO A 153 -36.49 -12.00 2.00
N LEU A 154 -36.34 -13.12 1.29
CA LEU A 154 -35.09 -13.44 0.58
C LEU A 154 -34.65 -12.32 -0.38
N ALA A 155 -35.59 -11.68 -1.07
CA ALA A 155 -35.29 -10.55 -1.96
C ALA A 155 -34.63 -9.38 -1.22
N ALA A 156 -35.10 -9.06 -0.02
CA ALA A 156 -34.51 -8.00 0.81
C ALA A 156 -33.13 -8.41 1.35
N ARG A 157 -32.95 -9.67 1.74
CA ARG A 157 -31.63 -10.24 2.10
C ARG A 157 -30.61 -10.14 0.97
N ILE A 158 -31.04 -10.46 -0.26
CA ILE A 158 -30.21 -10.32 -1.47
C ILE A 158 -29.85 -8.85 -1.70
N ALA A 159 -30.83 -7.95 -1.59
CA ALA A 159 -30.60 -6.50 -1.73
C ALA A 159 -29.62 -5.97 -0.68
N PHE A 160 -29.72 -6.44 0.57
CA PHE A 160 -28.81 -6.10 1.66
C PHE A 160 -27.39 -6.62 1.38
N MET A 161 -27.26 -7.87 0.92
CA MET A 161 -25.96 -8.45 0.57
C MET A 161 -25.30 -7.69 -0.59
N LEU A 162 -26.01 -7.51 -1.72
CA LEU A 162 -25.47 -6.81 -2.89
C LEU A 162 -25.18 -5.34 -2.61
N GLY A 163 -26.10 -4.66 -1.93
CA GLY A 163 -25.94 -3.27 -1.49
C GLY A 163 -24.77 -3.14 -0.53
N GLY A 164 -24.61 -4.08 0.40
CA GLY A 164 -23.48 -4.18 1.31
C GLY A 164 -22.16 -4.31 0.57
N VAL A 165 -22.04 -5.24 -0.39
CA VAL A 165 -20.82 -5.42 -1.20
C VAL A 165 -20.44 -4.15 -1.97
N VAL A 166 -21.41 -3.52 -2.64
CA VAL A 166 -21.17 -2.29 -3.42
C VAL A 166 -20.80 -1.14 -2.48
N LEU A 167 -21.51 -0.96 -1.38
CA LEU A 167 -21.23 0.08 -0.40
C LEU A 167 -19.86 -0.12 0.25
N ASN A 168 -19.48 -1.37 0.52
CA ASN A 168 -18.17 -1.73 1.05
C ASN A 168 -17.05 -1.32 0.09
N ALA A 169 -17.25 -1.50 -1.23
CA ALA A 169 -16.29 -1.05 -2.24
C ALA A 169 -16.15 0.48 -2.26
N VAL A 170 -17.27 1.21 -2.17
CA VAL A 170 -17.29 2.68 -2.08
C VAL A 170 -16.58 3.16 -0.82
N ALA A 171 -16.92 2.59 0.33
CA ALA A 171 -16.31 2.88 1.62
C ALA A 171 -14.80 2.64 1.59
N THR A 172 -14.38 1.49 1.06
CA THR A 172 -12.97 1.12 0.91
C THR A 172 -12.20 2.11 0.05
N ALA A 173 -12.73 2.43 -1.13
CA ALA A 173 -12.13 3.41 -2.02
C ALA A 173 -12.09 4.83 -1.41
N ALA A 174 -13.10 5.21 -0.62
CA ALA A 174 -13.17 6.50 0.05
C ALA A 174 -12.10 6.66 1.15
N TYR A 175 -11.97 5.69 2.06
CA TYR A 175 -11.00 5.80 3.15
C TYR A 175 -9.56 5.63 2.66
N ILE A 176 -9.29 4.68 1.76
CA ILE A 176 -7.95 4.52 1.16
C ILE A 176 -7.60 5.76 0.33
N GLY A 177 -8.56 6.27 -0.44
CA GLY A 177 -8.40 7.47 -1.28
C GLY A 177 -8.08 8.75 -0.48
N ALA A 178 -8.38 8.78 0.83
CA ALA A 178 -7.99 9.87 1.72
C ALA A 178 -6.48 9.88 2.03
N ARG A 179 -5.76 8.78 1.81
CA ARG A 179 -4.29 8.65 2.00
C ARG A 179 -3.80 9.06 3.38
N LEU A 180 -4.55 8.74 4.43
CA LEU A 180 -4.19 9.04 5.83
C LEU A 180 -3.64 7.83 6.60
N GLY A 181 -3.39 6.73 5.89
CA GLY A 181 -2.91 5.47 6.42
C GLY A 181 -3.81 4.30 5.97
N PRO A 182 -3.23 3.12 5.73
CA PRO A 182 -4.00 1.91 5.40
C PRO A 182 -4.77 1.39 6.62
N GLY A 183 -5.82 0.57 6.41
CA GLY A 183 -6.46 -0.14 7.53
C GLY A 183 -5.53 -1.21 8.12
N PRO A 184 -5.81 -1.74 9.34
CA PRO A 184 -4.99 -2.78 9.98
C PRO A 184 -4.72 -3.99 9.08
N ARG A 185 -5.75 -4.52 8.41
CA ARG A 185 -5.67 -5.60 7.42
C ARG A 185 -4.75 -5.24 6.24
N ASP A 186 -4.95 -4.05 5.67
CA ASP A 186 -4.22 -3.63 4.48
C ASP A 186 -2.73 -3.42 4.76
N GLY A 187 -2.40 -2.86 5.92
CA GLY A 187 -1.01 -2.70 6.32
C GLY A 187 -0.35 -4.04 6.69
N LEU A 188 -1.09 -5.00 7.27
CA LEU A 188 -0.58 -6.37 7.45
C LEU A 188 -0.19 -7.00 6.10
N MET A 189 -1.06 -6.88 5.09
CA MET A 189 -0.79 -7.38 3.74
C MET A 189 0.46 -6.69 3.13
N THR A 190 0.50 -5.36 3.11
CA THR A 190 1.62 -4.61 2.51
C THR A 190 2.94 -4.83 3.26
N GLY A 191 2.88 -4.96 4.58
CA GLY A 191 4.04 -5.25 5.38
C GLY A 191 4.58 -6.67 5.17
N LEU A 192 3.71 -7.67 5.06
CA LEU A 192 4.13 -9.04 4.75
C LEU A 192 4.76 -9.12 3.35
N VAL A 193 4.21 -8.40 2.36
CA VAL A 193 4.82 -8.25 1.04
C VAL A 193 6.22 -7.63 1.16
N GLY A 194 6.35 -6.51 1.88
CA GLY A 194 7.65 -5.85 2.08
C GLY A 194 8.68 -6.70 2.82
N ARG A 195 8.24 -7.65 3.66
CA ARG A 195 9.11 -8.58 4.40
C ARG A 195 9.50 -9.83 3.63
N THR A 196 8.57 -10.39 2.88
CA THR A 196 8.74 -11.70 2.22
C THR A 196 9.16 -11.59 0.76
N GLY A 197 9.00 -10.42 0.14
CA GLY A 197 9.18 -10.25 -1.30
C GLY A 197 8.12 -10.96 -2.16
N GLY A 198 7.11 -11.56 -1.55
CA GLY A 198 6.02 -12.25 -2.25
C GLY A 198 5.12 -11.28 -3.01
N SER A 199 4.42 -11.79 -4.03
CA SER A 199 3.46 -10.96 -4.77
C SER A 199 2.27 -10.55 -3.90
N VAL A 200 1.76 -9.34 -4.12
CA VAL A 200 0.57 -8.81 -3.41
C VAL A 200 -0.62 -9.78 -3.52
N ARG A 201 -0.81 -10.40 -4.68
CA ARG A 201 -1.90 -11.36 -4.91
C ARG A 201 -1.76 -12.57 -3.99
N VAL A 202 -0.58 -13.19 -3.95
CA VAL A 202 -0.36 -14.41 -3.15
C VAL A 202 -0.52 -14.13 -1.67
N VAL A 203 0.09 -13.06 -1.15
CA VAL A 203 0.01 -12.70 0.27
C VAL A 203 -1.42 -12.36 0.67
N ARG A 204 -2.15 -11.61 -0.18
CA ARG A 204 -3.54 -11.27 0.09
C ARG A 204 -4.42 -12.52 0.13
N THR A 205 -4.33 -13.36 -0.89
CA THR A 205 -5.16 -14.56 -0.99
C THR A 205 -4.87 -15.55 0.13
N SER A 206 -3.60 -15.74 0.52
CA SER A 206 -3.27 -16.64 1.62
C SER A 206 -3.86 -16.16 2.95
N ILE A 207 -3.72 -14.87 3.26
CA ILE A 207 -4.32 -14.28 4.47
C ILE A 207 -5.84 -14.45 4.44
N GLU A 208 -6.50 -14.08 3.34
CA GLU A 208 -7.95 -14.17 3.17
C GLU A 208 -8.45 -15.62 3.33
N VAL A 209 -7.78 -16.59 2.72
CA VAL A 209 -8.16 -18.01 2.84
C VAL A 209 -7.99 -18.52 4.27
N VAL A 210 -6.89 -18.17 4.94
CA VAL A 210 -6.63 -18.59 6.32
C VAL A 210 -7.67 -18.02 7.28
N VAL A 211 -7.94 -16.72 7.23
CA VAL A 211 -8.93 -16.10 8.14
C VAL A 211 -10.34 -16.59 7.82
N LEU A 212 -10.70 -16.78 6.55
CA LEU A 212 -11.98 -17.35 6.15
C LEU A 212 -12.13 -18.77 6.71
N ALA A 213 -11.12 -19.62 6.56
CA ALA A 213 -11.15 -21.00 7.05
C ALA A 213 -11.29 -21.05 8.57
N ILE A 214 -10.51 -20.26 9.31
CA ILE A 214 -10.61 -20.20 10.77
C ILE A 214 -11.99 -19.67 11.19
N GLY A 215 -12.45 -18.59 10.57
CA GLY A 215 -13.76 -18.00 10.86
C GLY A 215 -14.91 -18.98 10.64
N TRP A 216 -14.86 -19.71 9.52
CA TRP A 216 -15.87 -20.70 9.20
C TRP A 216 -15.88 -21.84 10.21
N LEU A 217 -14.70 -22.35 10.60
CA LEU A 217 -14.57 -23.38 11.65
C LEU A 217 -15.07 -22.90 13.02
N LEU A 218 -14.96 -21.60 13.31
CA LEU A 218 -15.46 -21.00 14.54
C LEU A 218 -16.98 -20.81 14.56
N GLY A 219 -17.63 -20.86 13.39
CA GLY A 219 -19.09 -20.74 13.22
C GLY A 219 -19.54 -19.50 12.43
N GLY A 220 -18.63 -18.82 11.72
CA GLY A 220 -18.99 -17.71 10.83
C GLY A 220 -19.72 -18.18 9.56
N THR A 221 -20.58 -17.33 9.02
CA THR A 221 -21.45 -17.63 7.88
C THR A 221 -20.68 -17.50 6.56
N VAL A 222 -20.45 -18.64 5.91
CA VAL A 222 -19.97 -18.70 4.51
C VAL A 222 -21.14 -19.03 3.60
N GLY A 223 -21.29 -18.29 2.50
CA GLY A 223 -22.39 -18.49 1.57
C GLY A 223 -22.17 -17.85 0.20
N VAL A 224 -23.25 -17.70 -0.57
CA VAL A 224 -23.23 -17.09 -1.90
C VAL A 224 -22.68 -15.66 -1.86
N GLY A 225 -23.01 -14.90 -0.82
CA GLY A 225 -22.47 -13.56 -0.56
C GLY A 225 -20.96 -13.53 -0.41
N THR A 226 -20.34 -14.57 0.18
CA THR A 226 -18.88 -14.70 0.29
C THR A 226 -18.23 -14.84 -1.08
N VAL A 227 -18.82 -15.63 -1.98
CA VAL A 227 -18.34 -15.81 -3.36
C VAL A 227 -18.51 -14.51 -4.15
N VAL A 228 -19.68 -13.87 -4.04
CA VAL A 228 -19.97 -12.58 -4.68
C VAL A 228 -18.96 -11.52 -4.21
N TYR A 229 -18.67 -11.46 -2.91
CA TYR A 229 -17.69 -10.53 -2.37
C TYR A 229 -16.29 -10.83 -2.91
N ALA A 230 -15.82 -12.08 -2.85
CA ALA A 230 -14.49 -12.47 -3.30
C ALA A 230 -14.22 -12.11 -4.77
N LEU A 231 -15.23 -12.30 -5.64
CA LEU A 231 -15.13 -11.98 -7.07
C LEU A 231 -15.36 -10.50 -7.37
N GLY A 232 -16.26 -9.84 -6.62
CA GLY A 232 -16.73 -8.49 -6.91
C GLY A 232 -15.89 -7.36 -6.29
N ILE A 233 -15.38 -7.55 -5.08
CA ILE A 233 -14.75 -6.45 -4.33
C ILE A 233 -13.53 -5.87 -5.04
N GLY A 234 -12.68 -6.73 -5.63
CA GLY A 234 -11.46 -6.32 -6.31
C GLY A 234 -11.73 -5.37 -7.50
N PRO A 235 -12.52 -5.81 -8.50
CA PRO A 235 -12.93 -4.97 -9.63
C PRO A 235 -13.66 -3.68 -9.21
N LEU A 236 -14.58 -3.77 -8.24
CA LEU A 236 -15.33 -2.60 -7.77
C LEU A 236 -14.42 -1.54 -7.13
N VAL A 237 -13.55 -1.95 -6.19
CA VAL A 237 -12.59 -1.04 -5.55
C VAL A 237 -11.63 -0.48 -6.59
N HIS A 238 -11.13 -1.29 -7.52
CA HIS A 238 -10.24 -0.84 -8.59
C HIS A 238 -10.87 0.27 -9.44
N ALA A 239 -12.16 0.13 -9.79
CA ALA A 239 -12.88 1.14 -10.55
C ALA A 239 -13.17 2.42 -9.75
N LEU A 240 -13.43 2.31 -8.45
CA LEU A 240 -13.82 3.43 -7.60
C LEU A 240 -12.61 4.23 -7.05
N LEU A 241 -11.49 3.55 -6.79
CA LEU A 241 -10.33 4.14 -6.12
C LEU A 241 -9.76 5.38 -6.84
N PRO A 242 -9.54 5.40 -8.17
CA PRO A 242 -9.04 6.59 -8.86
C PRO A 242 -9.95 7.81 -8.71
N ARG A 243 -11.27 7.59 -8.66
CA ARG A 243 -12.28 8.67 -8.55
C ARG A 243 -12.34 9.27 -7.15
N LEU A 244 -12.11 8.45 -6.12
CA LEU A 244 -12.17 8.86 -4.72
C LEU A 244 -10.81 9.25 -4.14
N THR A 245 -9.72 9.01 -4.87
CA THR A 245 -8.37 9.43 -4.47
C THR A 245 -8.22 10.96 -4.49
N VAL A 246 -7.95 11.58 -3.33
CA VAL A 246 -7.82 13.05 -3.21
C VAL A 246 -6.41 13.49 -3.59
N PRO A 247 -6.10 14.22 -4.67
CA PRO A 247 -4.73 14.57 -5.03
C PRO A 247 -3.99 15.32 -3.91
N THR A 248 -2.74 14.95 -3.62
CA THR A 248 -1.88 15.57 -2.60
C THR A 248 -0.90 16.48 -3.30
N ARG A 249 -0.67 17.69 -2.79
CA ARG A 249 0.38 18.56 -3.32
C ARG A 249 1.73 18.08 -2.76
N PRO A 250 2.80 18.03 -3.56
CA PRO A 250 4.15 17.91 -3.01
C PRO A 250 4.34 19.03 -1.98
N GLY A 251 4.88 18.70 -0.80
CA GLY A 251 5.18 19.71 0.21
C GLY A 251 6.15 20.77 -0.33
N PRO A 252 6.29 21.93 0.32
CA PRO A 252 7.31 22.90 -0.04
C PRO A 252 8.66 22.20 -0.11
N ARG A 253 9.31 22.21 -1.29
CA ARG A 253 10.71 21.81 -1.39
C ARG A 253 11.47 22.75 -0.46
N LEU A 254 12.10 22.20 0.59
CA LEU A 254 13.05 22.98 1.38
C LEU A 254 14.09 23.52 0.40
N PRO A 255 14.53 24.79 0.54
CA PRO A 255 15.62 25.32 -0.28
C PRO A 255 16.79 24.34 -0.22
N GLU A 256 17.31 23.92 -1.37
CA GLU A 256 18.57 23.18 -1.40
C GLU A 256 19.59 23.96 -0.58
N PRO A 257 20.36 23.32 0.32
CA PRO A 257 21.47 23.98 0.98
C PRO A 257 22.33 24.55 -0.14
N SER A 258 22.34 25.88 -0.26
CA SER A 258 23.21 26.59 -1.17
C SER A 258 24.61 26.04 -0.95
N ARG A 259 25.17 25.35 -1.95
CA ARG A 259 26.56 24.92 -1.92
C ARG A 259 27.36 26.15 -1.55
N ILE A 260 27.84 26.20 -0.30
CA ILE A 260 28.79 27.22 0.11
C ILE A 260 29.95 26.99 -0.83
N ALA A 261 30.15 27.95 -1.73
CA ALA A 261 31.26 27.94 -2.65
C ALA A 261 32.53 27.85 -1.80
N SER A 262 33.13 26.66 -1.74
CA SER A 262 34.51 26.49 -1.37
C SER A 262 35.34 27.13 -2.49
N GLY A 263 35.54 28.44 -2.35
CA GLY A 263 36.54 29.17 -3.12
C GLY A 263 37.95 28.76 -2.69
N PRO A 264 38.91 28.74 -3.63
CA PRO A 264 40.30 28.36 -3.39
C PRO A 264 41.06 29.36 -2.51
#